data_AF-A0A2G9SFQ7-F1
#
_entry.id   AF-A0A2G9SFQ7-F1
#
_cell.length_a   1.000
_cell.length_b   1.000
_cell.length_c   1.000
_cell.angle_alpha   90.00
_cell.angle_beta   90.00
_cell.angle_gamma   90.00
#
_symmetry.space_group_name_H-M   'P 1'
#
loop_
_entity.id
_entity.type
_entity.pdbx_description
1 polymer ?
#
loop_
_entity_poly.entity_id
_entity_poly.type
_entity_poly.pdbx_seq_one_letter_code
_entity_poly.pdbx_strand_id
1 'polypeptide(L)'
;DPRGSRIIQWTDLSPVCCGIVNMSFPLSDQPVFGEWLIFAETQGHIFNKSFSVQKYVLPKFELRLTPPPYIWDINVCEKGKVNARYTFEKPVSGMLTINMTVTGVGYYRHEIGHQVLKTMEIYGSGMFDICAKDMMPVDFSEHFRGTVNIWATVTAVDGSKQVTFDDTTLVQKQLIDIKYSKDTRKQFKPGLPYQGKVS
;
A
#
# COMPACT_ATOMS: atom_id res chain seq x y z
N ASP A 1 -13.79 7.66 -19.65
CA ASP A 1 -12.61 8.31 -19.06
C ASP A 1 -12.90 8.53 -17.57
N PRO A 2 -11.96 9.08 -16.78
CA PRO A 2 -12.15 9.33 -15.35
C PRO A 2 -13.29 10.32 -15.04
N ARG A 3 -13.74 11.10 -16.03
CA ARG A 3 -14.86 12.04 -15.92
C ARG A 3 -16.21 11.40 -16.27
N GLY A 4 -16.24 10.09 -16.50
CA GLY A 4 -17.45 9.37 -16.89
C GLY A 4 -17.84 9.54 -18.38
N SER A 5 -17.00 10.17 -19.20
CA SER A 5 -17.26 10.32 -20.63
C SER A 5 -16.89 9.05 -21.39
N ARG A 6 -17.80 8.56 -22.26
CA ARG A 6 -17.52 7.44 -23.16
C ARG A 6 -16.67 7.93 -24.33
N ILE A 7 -15.44 7.43 -24.42
CA ILE A 7 -14.47 7.90 -25.42
C ILE A 7 -14.58 7.11 -26.73
N ILE A 8 -14.84 5.82 -26.65
CA ILE A 8 -14.99 4.94 -27.81
C ILE A 8 -15.99 3.83 -27.49
N GLN A 9 -16.67 3.34 -28.52
CA GLN A 9 -17.55 2.18 -28.47
C GLN A 9 -17.40 1.38 -29.75
N TRP A 10 -17.35 0.07 -29.60
CA TRP A 10 -17.45 -0.88 -30.71
C TRP A 10 -18.72 -1.71 -30.54
N THR A 11 -19.51 -1.81 -31.59
CA THR A 11 -20.72 -2.64 -31.64
C THR A 11 -20.53 -3.78 -32.62
N ASP A 12 -21.37 -4.81 -32.49
CA ASP A 12 -21.48 -5.90 -33.48
C ASP A 12 -20.15 -6.65 -33.71
N LEU A 13 -19.35 -6.77 -32.64
CA LEU A 13 -18.07 -7.44 -32.67
C LEU A 13 -18.24 -8.96 -32.79
N SER A 14 -17.74 -9.54 -33.88
CA SER A 14 -17.65 -10.98 -34.07
C SER A 14 -16.23 -11.49 -33.76
N PRO A 15 -16.06 -12.55 -32.94
CA PRO A 15 -14.75 -13.10 -32.64
C PRO A 15 -14.10 -13.69 -33.90
N VAL A 16 -12.84 -13.36 -34.14
CA VAL A 16 -12.07 -13.83 -35.32
C VAL A 16 -11.76 -15.32 -35.19
N CYS A 17 -11.45 -15.78 -33.97
CA CYS A 17 -11.46 -17.19 -33.60
C CYS A 17 -11.81 -17.33 -32.13
N CYS A 18 -12.37 -18.49 -31.77
CA CYS A 18 -12.20 -19.04 -30.42
C CYS A 18 -12.82 -18.17 -29.30
N GLY A 19 -13.79 -17.31 -29.63
CA GLY A 19 -14.41 -16.38 -28.69
C GLY A 19 -13.59 -15.15 -28.32
N ILE A 20 -12.49 -14.86 -29.03
CA ILE A 20 -11.61 -13.71 -28.75
C ILE A 20 -11.89 -12.58 -29.75
N VAL A 21 -12.09 -11.38 -29.22
CA VAL A 21 -12.10 -10.13 -29.98
C VAL A 21 -10.91 -9.30 -29.53
N ASN A 22 -10.15 -8.76 -30.48
CA ASN A 22 -9.00 -7.90 -30.21
C ASN A 22 -9.25 -6.51 -30.80
N MET A 23 -9.28 -5.49 -29.95
CA MET A 23 -9.46 -4.10 -30.34
C MET A 23 -8.31 -3.26 -29.79
N SER A 24 -7.95 -2.20 -30.51
CA SER A 24 -6.95 -1.24 -30.08
C SER A 24 -7.50 0.18 -30.14
N PHE A 25 -7.10 1.01 -29.17
CA PHE A 25 -7.43 2.42 -29.11
C PHE A 25 -6.21 3.19 -28.60
N PRO A 26 -5.56 4.03 -29.43
CA PRO A 26 -4.49 4.88 -28.98
C PRO A 26 -5.05 6.02 -28.10
N LEU A 27 -4.41 6.27 -26.96
CA LEU A 27 -4.71 7.45 -26.15
C LEU A 27 -4.17 8.71 -26.84
N SER A 28 -4.83 9.85 -26.61
CA SER A 28 -4.34 11.16 -27.05
C SER A 28 -3.01 11.51 -26.37
N ASP A 29 -2.20 12.38 -27.00
CA ASP A 29 -0.98 12.95 -26.41
C ASP A 29 -1.25 13.75 -25.13
N GLN A 30 -2.49 14.20 -24.92
CA GLN A 30 -2.95 14.88 -23.70
C GLN A 30 -4.17 14.15 -23.11
N PRO A 31 -3.99 12.93 -22.57
CA PRO A 31 -5.11 12.15 -22.04
C PRO A 31 -5.53 12.71 -20.67
N VAL A 32 -6.77 12.45 -20.29
CA VAL A 32 -7.22 12.68 -18.91
C VAL A 32 -6.58 11.62 -18.00
N PHE A 33 -5.77 12.06 -17.04
CA PHE A 33 -5.17 11.17 -16.05
C PHE A 33 -6.20 10.66 -15.03
N GLY A 34 -5.99 9.44 -14.54
CA GLY A 34 -6.83 8.80 -13.53
C GLY A 34 -7.26 7.39 -13.94
N GLU A 35 -8.30 6.89 -13.27
CA GLU A 35 -8.85 5.55 -13.51
C GLU A 35 -9.80 5.55 -14.71
N TRP A 36 -9.52 4.68 -15.68
CA TRP A 36 -10.35 4.44 -16.85
C TRP A 36 -11.05 3.10 -16.75
N LEU A 37 -12.29 3.04 -17.23
CA LEU A 37 -13.10 1.83 -17.24
C LEU A 37 -13.32 1.35 -18.67
N ILE A 38 -13.16 0.05 -18.88
CA ILE A 38 -13.59 -0.68 -20.08
C ILE A 38 -14.86 -1.43 -19.70
N PHE A 39 -15.89 -1.31 -20.53
CA PHE A 39 -17.14 -2.06 -20.40
C PHE A 39 -17.29 -3.02 -21.59
N ALA A 40 -17.68 -4.25 -21.31
CA ALA A 40 -18.01 -5.26 -22.31
C ALA A 40 -19.40 -5.82 -22.03
N GLU A 41 -20.26 -5.81 -23.04
CA GLU A 41 -21.59 -6.39 -22.97
C GLU A 41 -21.66 -7.65 -23.84
N THR A 42 -22.11 -8.75 -23.26
CA THR A 42 -22.32 -10.02 -23.98
C THR A 42 -23.52 -10.74 -23.40
N GLN A 43 -24.42 -11.21 -24.27
CA GLN A 43 -25.62 -11.96 -23.88
C GLN A 43 -26.46 -11.26 -22.78
N GLY A 44 -26.52 -9.91 -22.80
CA GLY A 44 -27.25 -9.11 -21.80
C GLY A 44 -26.53 -8.92 -20.46
N HIS A 45 -25.28 -9.40 -20.31
CA HIS A 45 -24.45 -9.17 -19.14
C HIS A 45 -23.38 -8.12 -19.40
N ILE A 46 -23.19 -7.21 -18.45
CA ILE A 46 -22.18 -6.15 -18.50
C ILE A 46 -21.02 -6.51 -17.56
N PHE A 47 -19.81 -6.52 -18.10
CA PHE A 47 -18.57 -6.70 -17.37
C PHE A 47 -17.74 -5.43 -17.47
N ASN A 48 -16.98 -5.12 -16.42
CA ASN A 48 -16.07 -3.99 -16.44
C ASN A 48 -14.67 -4.37 -15.93
N LYS A 49 -13.68 -3.59 -16.35
CA LYS A 49 -12.32 -3.65 -15.83
C LYS A 49 -11.71 -2.26 -15.86
N SER A 50 -10.96 -1.91 -14.81
CA SER A 50 -10.29 -0.62 -14.74
C SER A 50 -8.79 -0.71 -15.03
N PHE A 51 -8.23 0.40 -15.48
CA PHE A 51 -6.79 0.63 -15.62
C PHE A 51 -6.46 2.09 -15.34
N SER A 52 -5.25 2.38 -14.88
CA SER A 52 -4.82 3.75 -14.57
C SER A 52 -4.05 4.35 -15.74
N VAL A 53 -4.41 5.58 -16.11
CA VAL A 53 -3.67 6.41 -17.07
C VAL A 53 -2.96 7.50 -16.30
N GLN A 54 -1.64 7.49 -16.36
CA GLN A 54 -0.77 8.46 -15.71
C GLN A 54 0.42 8.79 -16.61
N LYS A 55 1.08 9.91 -16.37
CA LYS A 55 2.30 10.26 -17.09
C LYS A 55 3.39 9.21 -16.81
N TYR A 56 3.75 8.43 -17.83
CA TYR A 56 4.86 7.49 -17.72
C TYR A 56 6.16 8.22 -18.02
N VAL A 57 7.09 8.18 -17.08
CA VAL A 57 8.49 8.52 -17.30
C VAL A 57 9.26 7.28 -16.91
N LEU A 58 10.10 6.75 -17.81
CA LEU A 58 10.90 5.57 -17.50
C LEU A 58 11.77 5.88 -16.28
N PRO A 59 11.55 5.23 -15.13
CA PRO A 59 12.37 5.48 -13.96
C PRO A 59 13.80 5.00 -14.26
N LYS A 60 14.79 5.85 -14.02
CA LYS A 60 16.20 5.48 -14.24
C LYS A 60 16.66 4.33 -13.34
N PHE A 61 16.03 4.19 -12.17
CA PHE A 61 16.34 3.17 -11.20
C PHE A 61 15.08 2.69 -10.47
N GLU A 62 15.10 1.43 -10.04
CA GLU A 62 14.09 0.85 -9.15
C GLU A 62 14.40 1.19 -7.70
N LEU A 63 13.34 1.45 -6.93
CA LEU A 63 13.39 1.69 -5.50
C LEU A 63 12.49 0.69 -4.78
N ARG A 64 13.07 -0.15 -3.90
CA ARG A 64 12.33 -1.14 -3.10
C ARG A 64 12.50 -0.87 -1.62
N LEU A 65 11.39 -0.71 -0.93
CA LEU A 65 11.32 -0.58 0.52
C LEU A 65 10.90 -1.94 1.11
N THR A 66 11.58 -2.36 2.17
CA THR A 66 11.31 -3.59 2.90
C THR A 66 11.27 -3.25 4.38
N PRO A 67 10.07 -2.99 4.92
CA PRO A 67 9.90 -2.70 6.34
C PRO A 67 9.69 -4.00 7.14
N PRO A 68 9.70 -3.95 8.49
CA PRO A 68 9.30 -5.09 9.30
C PRO A 68 7.81 -5.40 9.11
N PRO A 69 7.39 -6.67 9.27
CA PRO A 69 5.99 -7.05 9.10
C PRO A 69 5.07 -6.47 10.20
N TYR A 70 5.59 -6.30 11.42
CA TYR A 70 4.87 -5.75 12.57
C TYR A 70 5.83 -5.15 13.60
N ILE A 71 5.33 -4.23 14.41
CA ILE A 71 5.97 -3.68 15.61
C ILE A 71 5.06 -3.98 16.80
N TRP A 72 5.55 -4.81 17.71
CA TRP A 72 4.81 -5.26 18.90
C TRP A 72 5.25 -4.54 20.17
N ASP A 73 6.55 -4.35 20.35
CA ASP A 73 7.11 -3.54 21.42
C ASP A 73 7.43 -2.15 20.88
N ILE A 74 6.58 -1.18 21.25
CA ILE A 74 6.76 0.20 20.82
C ILE A 74 8.04 0.84 21.36
N ASN A 75 8.66 0.27 22.41
CA ASN A 75 9.90 0.76 22.99
C ASN A 75 11.14 0.26 22.25
N VAL A 76 10.99 -0.71 21.35
CA VAL A 76 12.07 -1.24 20.53
C VAL A 76 11.97 -0.64 19.13
N CYS A 77 13.12 -0.28 18.57
CA CYS A 77 13.21 0.15 17.20
C CYS A 77 13.46 -1.05 16.28
N GLU A 78 12.64 -1.18 15.25
CA GLU A 78 12.80 -2.20 14.22
C GLU A 78 13.59 -1.65 13.02
N LYS A 79 14.14 -2.53 12.18
CA LYS A 79 14.93 -2.13 11.00
C LYS A 79 14.08 -2.15 9.73
N GLY A 80 14.06 -1.03 9.00
CA GLY A 80 13.64 -0.97 7.60
C GLY A 80 14.84 -0.98 6.66
N LYS A 81 14.67 -1.51 5.46
CA LYS A 81 15.69 -1.52 4.40
C LYS A 81 15.15 -0.91 3.11
N VAL A 82 15.95 -0.05 2.50
CA VAL A 82 15.73 0.43 1.14
C VAL A 82 16.82 -0.11 0.23
N ASN A 83 16.45 -0.59 -0.95
CA ASN A 83 17.35 -0.93 -2.04
C ASN A 83 17.05 -0.03 -3.24
N ALA A 84 18.08 0.55 -3.84
CA ALA A 84 18.01 1.41 -5.01
C ALA A 84 18.99 0.90 -6.08
N ARG A 85 18.48 0.51 -7.24
CA ARG A 85 19.28 -0.11 -8.31
C ARG A 85 18.87 0.44 -9.67
N TYR A 86 19.84 0.90 -10.46
CA TYR A 86 19.59 1.31 -11.84
C TYR A 86 19.02 0.16 -12.67
N THR A 87 18.30 0.47 -13.74
CA THR A 87 17.75 -0.55 -14.67
C THR A 87 18.82 -1.43 -15.30
N PHE A 88 20.05 -0.92 -15.41
CA PHE A 88 21.26 -1.64 -15.84
C PHE A 88 22.05 -2.24 -14.65
N GLU A 89 21.35 -2.53 -13.55
CA GLU A 89 21.82 -3.36 -12.45
C GLU A 89 22.94 -2.79 -11.54
N LYS A 90 23.36 -1.54 -11.73
CA LYS A 90 24.34 -0.88 -10.87
C LYS A 90 23.69 -0.26 -9.62
N PRO A 91 24.41 -0.19 -8.49
CA PRO A 91 23.92 0.46 -7.27
C PRO A 91 23.74 1.97 -7.50
N VAL A 92 22.68 2.52 -6.92
CA VAL A 92 22.45 3.97 -6.93
C VAL A 92 23.25 4.60 -5.79
N SER A 93 24.09 5.58 -6.11
CA SER A 93 24.73 6.46 -5.12
C SER A 93 23.92 7.75 -4.99
N GLY A 94 23.66 8.19 -3.77
CA GLY A 94 22.91 9.43 -3.52
C GLY A 94 22.39 9.57 -2.10
N MET A 95 21.36 10.39 -1.94
CA MET A 95 20.74 10.70 -0.65
C MET A 95 19.38 10.00 -0.52
N LEU A 96 19.22 9.23 0.55
CA LEU A 96 17.97 8.63 1.00
C LEU A 96 17.33 9.51 2.06
N THR A 97 16.08 9.91 1.85
CA THR A 97 15.23 10.57 2.84
C THR A 97 14.04 9.68 3.14
N ILE A 98 13.89 9.30 4.40
CA ILE A 98 12.74 8.57 4.93
C ILE A 98 11.87 9.55 5.70
N ASN A 99 10.59 9.57 5.36
CA ASN A 99 9.55 10.24 6.12
C ASN A 99 8.59 9.19 6.65
N MET A 100 8.42 9.10 7.96
CA MET A 100 7.60 8.08 8.60
C MET A 100 6.64 8.71 9.61
N THR A 101 5.44 8.15 9.72
CA THR A 101 4.46 8.44 10.78
C THR A 101 3.64 7.20 11.09
N VAL A 102 2.92 7.21 12.20
CA VAL A 102 1.95 6.17 12.55
C VAL A 102 0.54 6.69 12.27
N THR A 103 -0.30 5.89 11.62
CA THR A 103 -1.72 6.19 11.44
C THR A 103 -2.57 5.09 12.06
N GLY A 104 -3.57 5.47 12.84
CA GLY A 104 -4.50 4.51 13.41
C GLY A 104 -5.38 3.84 12.35
N VAL A 105 -5.90 2.67 12.66
CA VAL A 105 -6.83 1.91 11.81
C VAL A 105 -8.12 1.59 12.55
N GLY A 106 -9.20 1.36 11.80
CA GLY A 106 -10.51 1.04 12.37
C GLY A 106 -11.04 2.17 13.24
N TYR A 107 -11.28 1.90 14.53
CA TYR A 107 -11.76 2.88 15.50
C TYR A 107 -10.80 4.08 15.64
N TYR A 108 -9.50 3.85 15.48
CA TYR A 108 -8.43 4.85 15.66
C TYR A 108 -8.07 5.60 14.37
N ARG A 109 -8.85 5.48 13.29
CA ARG A 109 -8.50 6.04 11.96
C ARG A 109 -8.23 7.54 11.91
N HIS A 110 -8.69 8.30 12.91
CA HIS A 110 -8.48 9.75 12.99
C HIS A 110 -7.21 10.11 13.76
N GLU A 111 -6.56 9.13 14.40
CA GLU A 111 -5.32 9.34 15.15
C GLU A 111 -4.13 9.27 14.21
N ILE A 112 -3.34 10.35 14.18
CA ILE A 112 -2.16 10.48 13.35
C ILE A 112 -1.00 10.88 14.27
N GLY A 113 0.10 10.16 14.14
CA GLY A 113 1.31 10.38 14.90
C GLY A 113 2.12 11.58 14.41
N HIS A 114 3.17 11.91 15.17
CA HIS A 114 4.15 12.88 14.77
C HIS A 114 5.01 12.34 13.61
N GLN A 115 5.39 13.26 12.73
CA GLN A 115 6.24 12.94 11.60
C GLN A 115 7.70 12.82 12.04
N VAL A 116 8.37 11.73 11.68
CA VAL A 116 9.80 11.52 11.88
C VAL A 116 10.50 11.49 10.53
N LEU A 117 11.52 12.33 10.37
CA LEU A 117 12.33 12.43 9.16
C LEU A 117 13.73 11.89 9.45
N LYS A 118 14.24 11.00 8.59
CA LYS A 118 15.63 10.52 8.61
C LYS A 118 16.26 10.70 7.24
N THR A 119 17.50 11.18 7.20
CA THR A 119 18.25 11.35 5.96
C THR A 119 19.63 10.70 6.09
N MET A 120 20.07 10.00 5.05
CA MET A 120 21.38 9.35 5.00
C MET A 120 21.87 9.19 3.57
N GLU A 121 23.18 9.06 3.40
CA GLU A 121 23.77 8.66 2.13
C GLU A 121 23.56 7.15 1.91
N ILE A 122 23.38 6.74 0.65
CA ILE A 122 23.25 5.34 0.26
C ILE A 122 24.14 5.01 -0.92
N TYR A 123 24.57 3.75 -0.97
CA TYR A 123 25.19 3.13 -2.13
C TYR A 123 24.51 1.78 -2.37
N GLY A 124 23.50 1.78 -3.26
CA GLY A 124 22.71 0.60 -3.60
C GLY A 124 21.68 0.19 -2.53
N SER A 125 21.99 0.34 -1.24
CA SER A 125 21.06 0.05 -0.15
C SER A 125 21.33 0.90 1.09
N GLY A 126 20.30 1.08 1.93
CA GLY A 126 20.38 1.76 3.22
C GLY A 126 19.46 1.10 4.24
N MET A 127 19.89 1.05 5.49
CA MET A 127 19.08 0.57 6.62
C MET A 127 18.77 1.74 7.55
N PHE A 128 17.56 1.77 8.09
CA PHE A 128 17.11 2.81 9.00
C PHE A 128 16.28 2.21 10.12
N ASP A 129 16.28 2.88 11.27
CA ASP A 129 15.49 2.47 12.42
C ASP A 129 14.08 3.04 12.36
N ILE A 130 13.09 2.23 12.70
CA ILE A 130 11.68 2.56 12.81
C ILE A 130 11.31 2.41 14.29
N CYS A 131 11.20 3.53 14.99
CA CYS A 131 10.89 3.58 16.41
C CYS A 131 9.45 4.07 16.57
N ALA A 132 8.50 3.17 16.86
CA ALA A 132 7.09 3.55 16.97
C ALA A 132 6.84 4.61 18.04
N LYS A 133 7.58 4.55 19.16
CA LYS A 133 7.52 5.53 20.24
C LYS A 133 7.82 6.97 19.79
N ASP A 134 8.71 7.17 18.83
CA ASP A 134 9.07 8.52 18.35
C ASP A 134 7.95 9.15 17.51
N MET A 135 7.13 8.31 16.87
CA MET A 135 5.98 8.74 16.07
C MET A 135 4.71 8.85 16.90
N MET A 136 4.65 8.17 18.05
CA MET A 136 3.45 8.09 18.88
C MET A 136 3.32 9.29 19.85
N PRO A 137 2.21 10.05 19.84
CA PRO A 137 1.82 10.91 20.95
C PRO A 137 1.87 10.22 22.31
N VAL A 138 2.17 11.01 23.34
CA VAL A 138 2.36 10.55 24.72
C VAL A 138 1.12 9.85 25.31
N ASP A 139 -0.08 10.20 24.82
CA ASP A 139 -1.38 9.75 25.35
C ASP A 139 -2.06 8.64 24.55
N PHE A 140 -1.32 7.85 23.75
CA PHE A 140 -1.95 6.77 22.99
C PHE A 140 -2.54 5.67 23.87
N SER A 141 -3.80 5.29 23.58
CA SER A 141 -4.49 4.15 24.18
C SER A 141 -3.64 2.88 24.15
N GLU A 142 -3.67 2.09 25.22
CA GLU A 142 -3.03 0.76 25.22
C GLU A 142 -3.61 -0.19 24.15
N HIS A 143 -4.83 0.11 23.69
CA HIS A 143 -5.51 -0.64 22.64
C HIS A 143 -5.32 -0.04 21.25
N PHE A 144 -4.41 0.92 21.09
CA PHE A 144 -4.11 1.50 19.79
C PHE A 144 -3.77 0.40 18.78
N ARG A 145 -4.35 0.54 17.58
CA ARG A 145 -4.05 -0.27 16.41
C ARG A 145 -3.80 0.68 15.26
N GLY A 146 -2.67 0.51 14.58
CA GLY A 146 -2.31 1.34 13.46
C GLY A 146 -1.32 0.68 12.52
N THR A 147 -0.85 1.47 11.57
CA THR A 147 0.20 1.14 10.63
C THR A 147 1.29 2.20 10.67
N VAL A 148 2.53 1.82 10.36
CA VAL A 148 3.58 2.78 10.03
C VAL A 148 3.48 3.11 8.55
N ASN A 149 3.27 4.38 8.25
CA ASN A 149 3.31 4.92 6.89
C ASN A 149 4.72 5.43 6.62
N ILE A 150 5.39 4.87 5.61
CA ILE A 150 6.79 5.12 5.29
C ILE A 150 6.92 5.60 3.85
N TRP A 151 7.31 6.85 3.66
CA TRP A 151 7.74 7.39 2.38
C TRP A 151 9.26 7.36 2.28
N ALA A 152 9.79 6.62 1.32
CA ALA A 152 11.21 6.58 1.02
C ALA A 152 11.49 7.31 -0.29
N THR A 153 12.36 8.33 -0.23
CA THR A 153 12.79 9.12 -1.38
C THR A 153 14.27 8.96 -1.58
N VAL A 154 14.70 8.59 -2.78
CA VAL A 154 16.11 8.56 -3.17
C VAL A 154 16.36 9.63 -4.23
N THR A 155 17.36 10.47 -3.99
CA THR A 155 17.90 11.41 -4.97
C THR A 155 19.32 10.97 -5.32
N ALA A 156 19.50 10.48 -6.54
CA ALA A 156 20.80 10.03 -7.03
C ALA A 156 21.72 11.21 -7.36
N VAL A 157 23.02 10.94 -7.42
CA VAL A 157 24.04 11.95 -7.79
C VAL A 157 23.85 12.57 -9.18
N ASP A 158 23.18 11.87 -10.11
CA ASP A 158 22.87 12.37 -11.45
C ASP A 158 21.61 13.28 -11.47
N GLY A 159 21.06 13.60 -10.29
CA GLY A 159 19.85 14.40 -10.10
C GLY A 159 18.54 13.63 -10.28
N SER A 160 18.58 12.35 -10.65
CA SER A 160 17.37 11.55 -10.76
C SER A 160 16.77 11.23 -9.39
N LYS A 161 15.44 11.28 -9.31
CA LYS A 161 14.70 11.11 -8.06
C LYS A 161 13.65 10.03 -8.22
N GLN A 162 13.50 9.18 -7.21
CA GLN A 162 12.43 8.20 -7.10
C GLN A 162 11.85 8.21 -5.68
N VAL A 163 10.57 7.85 -5.59
CA VAL A 163 9.83 7.79 -4.33
C VAL A 163 9.06 6.48 -4.30
N THR A 164 9.01 5.86 -3.12
CA THR A 164 8.14 4.71 -2.84
C THR A 164 7.46 4.89 -1.49
N PHE A 165 6.36 4.19 -1.28
CA PHE A 165 5.52 4.26 -0.10
C PHE A 165 5.15 2.86 0.38
N ASP A 166 5.10 2.66 1.69
CA ASP A 166 4.62 1.45 2.33
C ASP A 166 3.82 1.79 3.60
N ASP A 167 2.68 1.13 3.80
CA ASP A 167 1.81 1.23 4.98
C ASP A 167 1.48 -0.13 5.60
N THR A 168 2.29 -1.16 5.30
CA THR A 168 1.97 -2.55 5.63
C THR A 168 2.41 -2.95 7.04
N THR A 169 3.35 -2.21 7.65
CA THR A 169 3.86 -2.50 8.99
C THR A 169 2.81 -2.20 10.06
N LEU A 170 2.24 -3.26 10.63
CA LEU A 170 1.26 -3.13 11.71
C LEU A 170 1.91 -2.70 13.02
N VAL A 171 1.26 -1.78 13.75
CA VAL A 171 1.63 -1.38 15.10
C VAL A 171 0.51 -1.77 16.05
N GLN A 172 0.79 -2.70 16.96
CA GLN A 172 -0.15 -3.13 17.99
C GLN A 172 0.59 -3.61 19.23
N LYS A 173 0.15 -3.18 20.42
CA LYS A 173 0.68 -3.71 21.70
C LYS A 173 0.18 -5.12 22.00
N GLN A 174 -0.97 -5.51 21.43
CA GLN A 174 -1.61 -6.80 21.72
C GLN A 174 -1.15 -7.87 20.73
N LEU A 175 -0.43 -8.88 21.22
CA LEU A 175 0.14 -9.98 20.42
C LEU A 175 -0.90 -10.99 19.92
N ILE A 176 -2.11 -11.01 20.50
CA ILE A 176 -3.09 -12.07 20.28
C ILE A 176 -4.47 -11.45 20.03
N ASP A 177 -5.02 -11.73 18.85
CA ASP A 177 -6.41 -11.45 18.54
C ASP A 177 -7.25 -12.65 18.99
N ILE A 178 -7.84 -12.55 20.17
CA ILE A 178 -8.66 -13.63 20.75
C ILE A 178 -10.02 -13.60 20.06
N LYS A 179 -10.32 -14.64 19.28
CA LYS A 179 -11.65 -14.84 18.70
C LYS A 179 -12.28 -16.10 19.26
N TYR A 180 -13.57 -16.02 19.56
CA TYR A 180 -14.34 -17.23 19.75
C TYR A 180 -14.39 -17.99 18.43
N SER A 181 -14.08 -19.29 18.48
CA SER A 181 -14.20 -20.15 17.31
C SER A 181 -15.66 -20.16 16.83
N LYS A 182 -15.87 -20.51 15.56
CA LYS A 182 -17.22 -20.64 14.99
C LYS A 182 -18.11 -21.63 15.76
N ASP A 183 -17.50 -22.52 16.55
CA ASP A 183 -18.19 -23.53 17.37
C ASP A 183 -18.81 -22.94 18.65
N THR A 184 -18.38 -21.74 19.05
CA THR A 184 -18.88 -21.08 20.26
C THR A 184 -20.24 -20.43 20.00
N ARG A 185 -21.27 -20.87 20.72
CA ARG A 185 -22.64 -20.33 20.57
C ARG A 185 -22.72 -18.89 21.03
N LYS A 186 -23.21 -17.96 20.21
CA LYS A 186 -23.34 -16.53 20.57
C LYS A 186 -24.35 -16.21 21.68
N GLN A 187 -25.17 -17.17 22.09
CA GLN A 187 -26.26 -17.00 23.04
C GLN A 187 -25.98 -17.84 24.29
N PHE A 188 -26.18 -17.26 25.47
CA PHE A 188 -26.07 -17.95 26.76
C PHE A 188 -27.43 -17.97 27.48
N LYS A 189 -27.62 -18.95 28.37
CA LYS A 189 -28.81 -19.05 29.22
C LYS A 189 -28.49 -18.59 30.64
N PRO A 190 -29.21 -17.62 31.20
CA PRO A 190 -29.00 -17.18 32.59
C PRO A 190 -29.13 -18.35 33.58
N GLY A 191 -28.19 -18.44 34.52
CA GLY A 191 -28.19 -19.48 35.56
C GLY A 191 -27.55 -20.81 35.17
N LEU A 192 -27.04 -20.97 33.94
CA LEU A 192 -26.35 -22.19 33.51
C LEU A 192 -24.89 -21.90 33.12
N PRO A 193 -23.96 -22.86 33.34
CA PRO A 193 -22.58 -22.73 32.86
C PRO A 193 -22.53 -22.56 31.34
N TYR A 194 -21.70 -21.62 30.88
CA TYR A 194 -21.46 -21.35 29.48
C TYR A 194 -20.00 -21.64 29.12
N GLN A 195 -19.79 -22.36 28.02
CA GLN A 195 -18.46 -22.75 27.55
C GLN A 195 -18.21 -22.16 26.17
N GLY A 196 -17.08 -21.48 26.02
CA GLY A 196 -16.61 -20.92 24.75
C GLY A 196 -15.24 -21.50 24.40
N LYS A 197 -15.05 -21.80 23.12
CA LYS A 197 -13.78 -22.24 22.56
C LYS A 197 -13.13 -21.06 21.85
N VAL A 198 -11.87 -20.79 22.14
CA VAL A 198 -11.08 -19.73 21.53
C VAL A 198 -10.24 -20.30 20.39
N SER A 199 -10.02 -19.52 19.34
CA SER A 199 -9.13 -19.81 18.21
C SER A 199 -8.26 -18.62 17.86
#